data_AF-A0A7U9NKP2-F1
#
_entry.id   AF-A0A7U9NKP2-F1
#
_cell.length_a   1.000
_cell.length_b   1.000
_cell.length_c   1.000
_cell.angle_alpha   90.00
_cell.angle_beta   90.00
_cell.angle_gamma   90.00
#
_symmetry.space_group_name_H-M   'P 1'
#
loop_
_entity.id
_entity.type
_entity.pdbx_description
1 polymer ?
#
loop_
_entity_poly.entity_id
_entity_poly.type
_entity_poly.pdbx_seq_one_letter_code
_entity_poly.pdbx_strand_id
1 'polypeptide(L)' 'MEEKQTILAAGAGGASKFVFGAEHIERVENVKDVAQYIGRIEEMIERKRIFFAANHL' A
#
# COMPACT_ATOMS: atom_id res chain seq x y z
N MET A 1 12.27 1.51 -17.34
CA MET A 1 11.79 0.14 -17.09
C MET A 1 11.03 0.20 -15.79
N GLU A 2 9.72 -0.06 -15.80
CA GLU A 2 8.92 -0.03 -14.58
C GLU A 2 9.10 -1.36 -13.81
N GLU A 3 9.31 -1.25 -12.50
CA GLU A 3 9.51 -2.37 -11.59
C GLU A 3 8.23 -3.23 -11.57
N LYS A 4 8.33 -4.53 -11.87
CA LYS A 4 7.16 -5.45 -11.99
C LYS A 4 6.81 -6.19 -10.70
N GLN A 5 7.48 -5.86 -9.60
CA GLN A 5 7.30 -6.48 -8.30
C GLN A 5 6.32 -5.68 -7.44
N THR A 6 5.53 -6.37 -6.63
CA THR A 6 4.74 -5.77 -5.55
C THR A 6 5.69 -5.19 -4.49
N ILE A 7 5.40 -3.98 -4.03
CA ILE A 7 6.18 -3.23 -3.04
C ILE A 7 5.27 -2.88 -1.87
N LEU A 8 5.66 -3.27 -0.66
CA LEU A 8 5.01 -2.85 0.56
C LEU A 8 5.77 -1.66 1.16
N ALA A 9 5.05 -0.55 1.36
CA ALA A 9 5.61 0.65 1.95
C ALA A 9 5.19 0.78 3.42
N ALA A 10 6.15 0.99 4.31
CA ALA A 10 5.93 1.41 5.69
C ALA A 10 6.43 2.84 5.87
N GLY A 11 5.74 3.63 6.69
CA GLY A 11 6.07 5.03 6.97
C GLY A 11 5.10 6.03 6.34
N ALA A 12 5.06 7.24 6.93
CA ALA A 12 4.22 8.33 6.43
C ALA A 12 4.59 8.71 4.99
N GLY A 13 3.58 8.93 4.16
CA GLY A 13 3.75 9.28 2.74
C GLY A 13 4.21 8.14 1.84
N GLY A 14 4.41 6.92 2.37
CA GLY A 14 4.71 5.74 1.56
C GLY A 14 3.51 5.25 0.77
N ALA A 15 3.75 4.71 -0.43
CA ALA A 15 2.72 4.09 -1.26
C ALA A 15 3.08 2.62 -1.52
N SER A 16 2.22 1.71 -1.10
CA SER A 16 2.36 0.29 -1.47
C SER A 16 1.86 0.11 -2.89
N LYS A 17 2.61 -0.60 -3.71
CA LYS A 17 2.32 -0.84 -5.13
C LYS A 17 2.04 -2.32 -5.32
N PHE A 18 0.90 -2.65 -5.87
CA PHE A 18 0.46 -4.01 -6.16
C PHE A 18 0.44 -4.21 -7.66
N VAL A 19 1.07 -5.28 -8.12
CA VAL A 19 1.15 -5.61 -9.55
C VAL A 19 0.28 -6.83 -9.82
N PHE A 20 -0.64 -6.69 -10.78
CA PHE A 20 -1.56 -7.72 -11.23
C PHE A 20 -1.28 -8.02 -12.70
N GLY A 21 -0.80 -9.23 -12.98
CA GLY A 21 -0.33 -9.58 -14.32
C GLY A 21 0.84 -8.69 -14.75
N ALA A 22 0.94 -8.37 -16.04
CA ALA A 22 2.08 -7.65 -16.59
C ALA A 22 1.94 -6.12 -16.58
N GLU A 23 0.71 -5.59 -16.48
CA GLU A 23 0.41 -4.18 -16.80
C GLU A 23 -0.59 -3.50 -15.85
N HIS A 24 -1.29 -4.25 -14.98
CA HIS A 24 -2.24 -3.63 -14.05
C HIS A 24 -1.56 -3.35 -12.71
N ILE A 25 -1.54 -2.08 -12.31
CA ILE A 25 -0.88 -1.64 -11.08
C ILE A 25 -1.85 -0.82 -10.25
N GLU A 26 -1.99 -1.18 -8.98
CA GLU A 26 -2.75 -0.40 -8.01
C GLU A 26 -1.87 0.03 -6.85
N ARG A 27 -2.26 1.12 -6.19
CA ARG A 27 -1.51 1.69 -5.09
C ARG A 27 -2.39 1.96 -3.89
N VAL A 28 -1.91 1.58 -2.73
CA VAL A 28 -2.51 1.91 -1.43
C VAL A 28 -1.57 2.85 -0.70
N GLU A 29 -2.00 4.09 -0.52
CA GLU A 29 -1.21 5.15 0.10
C GLU A 29 -1.37 5.18 1.62
N ASN A 30 -0.26 5.44 2.30
CA ASN A 30 -0.26 5.87 3.70
C ASN A 30 -0.55 7.37 3.78
N VAL A 31 -1.09 7.81 4.90
CA VAL A 31 -1.20 9.25 5.19
C VAL A 31 0.18 9.92 5.17
N LYS A 32 0.24 11.15 4.65
CA LYS A 32 1.51 11.90 4.46
C LYS A 32 2.05 12.48 5.76
N ASP A 33 1.17 12.89 6.66
CA ASP A 33 1.54 13.48 7.94
C ASP A 33 2.06 12.41 8.91
N VAL A 34 3.18 12.70 9.58
CA VAL A 34 3.85 11.76 10.48
C VAL A 34 3.04 11.51 11.74
N ALA A 35 2.45 12.55 12.35
CA ALA A 35 1.67 12.38 13.56
C ALA A 35 0.39 11.57 13.29
N GLN A 36 -0.27 11.81 12.16
CA GLN A 36 -1.41 11.01 11.69
C GLN A 36 -1.01 9.57 11.41
N TYR A 37 0.13 9.32 10.76
CA TYR A 37 0.60 7.98 10.46
C TYR A 37 0.83 7.18 11.74
N ILE A 38 1.48 7.78 12.74
CA ILE A 38 1.73 7.15 14.04
C ILE A 38 0.41 6.89 14.77
N GLY A 39 -0.48 7.90 14.82
CA GLY A 39 -1.76 7.78 15.53
C GLY A 39 -2.78 6.84 14.88
N ARG A 40 -2.62 6.52 13.59
CA ARG A 40 -3.56 5.73 12.78
C ARG A 40 -2.87 4.57 12.06
N ILE A 41 -1.76 4.07 12.60
CA ILE A 41 -0.96 3.03 11.93
C ILE A 41 -1.79 1.75 11.67
N GLU A 42 -2.68 1.38 12.58
CA GLU A 42 -3.59 0.25 12.42
C GLU A 42 -4.52 0.42 11.22
N GLU A 43 -5.05 1.63 10.99
CA GLU A 43 -5.84 1.92 9.80
C GLU A 43 -5.02 1.75 8.52
N MET A 44 -3.75 2.18 8.53
CA MET A 44 -2.86 2.05 7.37
C MET A 44 -2.53 0.59 7.05
N ILE A 45 -2.39 -0.25 8.09
CA ILE A 45 -2.20 -1.70 7.96
C ILE A 45 -3.49 -2.34 7.44
N GLU A 46 -4.63 -2.01 8.02
CA GLU A 46 -5.91 -2.62 7.68
C GLU A 46 -6.34 -2.30 6.25
N ARG A 47 -6.11 -1.07 5.78
CA ARG A 47 -6.32 -0.70 4.36
C ARG A 47 -5.59 -1.64 3.40
N LYS A 48 -4.36 -2.03 3.72
CA LYS A 48 -3.59 -2.98 2.91
C LYS A 48 -4.12 -4.39 3.04
N ARG A 49 -4.48 -4.84 4.25
CA ARG A 49 -5.08 -6.17 4.46
C ARG A 49 -6.38 -6.36 3.68
N ILE A 50 -7.29 -5.38 3.75
CA ILE A 50 -8.54 -5.38 2.97
C ILE A 50 -8.21 -5.46 1.48
N PHE A 51 -7.23 -4.67 1.03
CA PHE A 51 -6.80 -4.68 -0.37
C PHE A 51 -6.24 -6.05 -0.80
N PHE A 52 -5.40 -6.69 0.03
CA PHE A 52 -4.91 -8.06 -0.20
C PHE A 52 -6.07 -9.06 -0.32
N ALA A 53 -6.97 -9.04 0.67
CA ALA A 53 -8.08 -9.97 0.74
C ALA A 53 -9.06 -9.83 -0.45
N ALA A 54 -9.35 -8.58 -0.86
CA ALA A 54 -10.25 -8.30 -1.97
C ALA A 54 -9.68 -8.70 -3.34
N ASN A 55 -8.35 -8.75 -3.47
CA ASN A 55 -7.67 -9.02 -4.73
C ASN A 55 -6.93 -10.36 -4.78
N HIS A 56 -7.17 -11.24 -3.79
CA HIS A 56 -6.60 -12.60 -3.71
C HIS A 56 -5.07 -12.66 -3.84
N LEU A 57 -4.37 -11.68 -3.26
CA LEU A 57 -2.92 -11.63 -3.18
C LEU A 57 -2.37 -12.30 -1.90
#